data_AF-V3ZGT8-F1
#
_entry.id   AF-V3ZGT8-F1
#
_cell.length_a   1.000
_cell.length_b   1.000
_cell.length_c   1.000
_cell.angle_alpha   90.00
_cell.angle_beta   90.00
_cell.angle_gamma   90.00
#
_symmetry.space_group_name_H-M   'P 1'
#
loop_
_entity.id
_entity.type
_entity.pdbx_description
1 polymer ?
#
loop_
_entity_poly.entity_id
_entity_poly.type
_entity_poly.pdbx_seq_one_letter_code
_entity_poly.pdbx_strand_id
1 'polypeptide(L)'
;MRLGLLCLVLVLCVASTQVDAFRLRNFGTGFRKIIRDGVRFLFGRRDRHQPKIEGQVQADEPVKPGMLPKVPVKESPMKRTIIAIKQETQYGEYLYLRGGGPEGKKISIKHRIAPEDQDSFYASTSKGDNYLDWGSNEIGQGVYDGRIVPQGTPMMWTTNDEEYESTVGKDGAGYYKLNVQAGHYWLVDLDMNCSQTTDGWFEFKGYLTSNGQLPIRNGWERNFQKSKCNSKNGKITFDKADPVANNHIGRCGEFNLVHFEDSTCFIHSLEDIEQWAEDFHGDNPTVQD
;
A
#
# COMPACT_ATOMS: atom_id res chain seq x y z
N MET A 1 -14.76 -43.85 -37.46
CA MET A 1 -14.17 -44.33 -38.74
C MET A 1 -14.62 -43.38 -39.85
N ARG A 2 -13.67 -42.99 -40.74
CA ARG A 2 -13.71 -41.95 -41.80
C ARG A 2 -13.47 -40.50 -41.27
N LEU A 3 -12.24 -39.97 -41.25
CA LEU A 3 -11.38 -39.45 -42.35
C LEU A 3 -12.16 -38.51 -43.30
N GLY A 4 -11.95 -37.20 -43.27
CA GLY A 4 -10.90 -36.39 -43.93
C GLY A 4 -11.65 -35.21 -44.61
N LEU A 5 -11.17 -33.97 -44.76
CA LEU A 5 -9.91 -33.53 -45.35
C LEU A 5 -9.74 -32.02 -45.11
N LEU A 6 -8.48 -31.59 -45.03
CA LEU A 6 -7.99 -30.20 -45.01
C LEU A 6 -8.51 -29.35 -46.18
N CYS A 7 -8.64 -28.04 -45.96
CA CYS A 7 -8.22 -27.06 -46.96
C CYS A 7 -7.60 -25.83 -46.29
N LEU A 8 -6.33 -25.61 -46.63
CA LEU A 8 -5.43 -24.56 -46.18
C LEU A 8 -5.33 -23.56 -47.33
N VAL A 9 -5.62 -22.28 -47.11
CA VAL A 9 -5.19 -21.20 -48.01
C VAL A 9 -4.67 -20.03 -47.18
N LEU A 10 -3.35 -19.95 -47.11
CA LEU A 10 -2.60 -18.72 -46.83
C LEU A 10 -2.73 -17.77 -48.03
N VAL A 11 -3.00 -16.49 -47.77
CA VAL A 11 -2.47 -15.40 -48.61
C VAL A 11 -1.91 -14.32 -47.69
N LEU A 12 -0.58 -14.19 -47.75
CA LEU A 12 0.20 -13.06 -47.28
C LEU A 12 -0.06 -11.84 -48.18
N CYS A 13 -0.20 -10.65 -47.58
CA CYS A 13 0.10 -9.42 -48.28
C CYS A 13 0.95 -8.51 -47.38
N VAL A 14 2.15 -8.23 -47.87
CA VAL A 14 3.17 -7.33 -47.32
C VAL A 14 3.12 -6.03 -48.12
N ALA A 15 3.03 -4.88 -47.46
CA ALA A 15 3.61 -3.57 -47.85
C ALA A 15 3.27 -2.59 -46.71
N SER A 16 4.22 -2.06 -45.92
CA SER A 16 5.37 -1.18 -46.21
C SER A 16 4.98 0.31 -46.40
N THR A 17 5.80 1.17 -45.78
CA THR A 17 5.82 2.66 -45.78
C THR A 17 4.85 3.32 -44.76
N GLN A 18 5.21 4.28 -43.91
CA GLN A 18 6.41 5.09 -43.71
C GLN A 18 6.36 5.63 -42.26
N VAL A 19 7.49 5.66 -41.55
CA VAL A 19 7.62 6.39 -40.27
C VAL A 19 8.17 7.77 -40.60
N ASP A 20 7.37 8.79 -40.33
CA ASP A 20 7.76 10.19 -40.46
C ASP A 20 8.88 10.52 -39.48
N ALA A 21 10.05 10.81 -40.05
CA ALA A 21 11.17 11.41 -39.36
C ALA A 21 10.83 12.89 -39.05
N PHE A 22 10.48 13.18 -37.81
CA PHE A 22 10.32 14.55 -37.35
C PHE A 22 11.67 15.26 -37.32
N ARG A 23 11.76 16.27 -38.17
CA ARG A 23 12.92 17.07 -38.54
C ARG A 23 13.13 18.17 -37.49
N LEU A 24 13.99 17.97 -36.50
CA LEU A 24 14.46 19.07 -35.66
C LEU A 24 15.60 19.80 -36.37
N ARG A 25 15.29 21.01 -36.84
CA ARG A 25 16.25 21.99 -37.36
C ARG A 25 16.95 22.71 -36.20
N ASN A 26 18.27 22.79 -36.32
CA ASN A 26 19.13 23.93 -36.01
C ASN A 26 18.84 24.74 -34.74
N PHE A 27 19.64 24.52 -33.70
CA PHE A 27 20.06 25.60 -32.81
C PHE A 27 21.59 25.65 -32.71
N GLY A 28 22.12 26.72 -33.30
CA GLY A 28 23.13 27.60 -32.70
C GLY A 28 24.35 26.97 -32.05
N THR A 29 25.44 26.99 -32.80
CA THR A 29 26.80 27.20 -32.28
C THR A 29 26.84 28.30 -31.23
N GLY A 30 27.34 27.99 -30.03
CA GLY A 30 27.89 29.00 -29.13
C GLY A 30 27.60 28.80 -27.66
N PHE A 31 28.28 27.86 -26.99
CA PHE A 31 28.57 27.97 -25.55
C PHE A 31 29.82 27.12 -25.21
N ARG A 32 30.97 27.53 -25.79
CA ARG A 32 32.30 27.23 -25.22
C ARG A 32 32.77 28.47 -24.48
N LYS A 33 32.41 28.64 -23.22
CA LYS A 33 33.14 29.47 -22.24
C LYS A 33 32.51 29.30 -20.85
N ILE A 34 33.34 29.33 -19.82
CA ILE A 34 33.01 29.23 -18.38
C ILE A 34 33.00 27.79 -17.84
N ILE A 35 34.12 27.07 -18.04
CA ILE A 35 34.70 26.22 -17.00
C ILE A 35 36.11 26.73 -16.76
N ARG A 36 36.21 27.77 -15.95
CA ARG A 36 37.43 28.24 -15.27
C ARG A 36 36.97 29.39 -14.39
N ASP A 37 37.03 29.16 -13.09
CA ASP A 37 37.05 30.13 -11.98
C ASP A 37 36.08 29.66 -10.88
N GLY A 38 36.63 28.88 -9.95
CA GLY A 38 35.89 28.35 -8.80
C GLY A 38 36.64 27.32 -7.97
N VAL A 39 37.98 27.25 -8.07
CA VAL A 39 38.82 26.45 -7.17
C VAL A 39 39.96 27.36 -6.71
N ARG A 40 39.70 28.15 -5.66
CA ARG A 40 40.73 28.81 -4.82
C ARG A 40 40.04 29.62 -3.74
N PHE A 41 39.56 28.95 -2.70
CA PHE A 41 39.49 29.51 -1.35
C PHE A 41 39.57 28.33 -0.39
N LEU A 42 40.19 28.53 0.78
CA LEU A 42 40.56 27.53 1.79
C LEU A 42 41.99 26.97 1.72
N PHE A 43 42.99 27.85 1.65
CA PHE A 43 44.21 27.69 2.45
C PHE A 43 44.55 29.04 3.11
N GLY A 44 43.82 29.35 4.17
CA GLY A 44 44.08 30.46 5.08
C GLY A 44 44.72 29.95 6.37
N ARG A 45 45.84 30.58 6.73
CA ARG A 45 46.76 30.23 7.83
C ARG A 45 46.07 30.03 9.18
N ARG A 46 46.56 29.03 9.92
CA ARG A 46 46.36 28.87 11.37
C ARG A 46 47.13 29.96 12.11
N ASP A 47 46.43 30.95 12.65
CA ASP A 47 46.94 31.75 13.75
C ASP A 47 46.37 31.23 15.06
N ARG A 48 47.28 30.71 15.89
CA ARG A 48 47.04 30.32 17.28
C ARG A 48 46.79 31.57 18.10
N HIS A 49 45.57 31.74 18.59
CA HIS A 49 45.27 32.54 19.77
C HIS A 49 44.45 31.65 20.71
N GLN A 50 45.09 31.13 21.75
CA GLN A 50 44.41 30.52 22.89
C GLN A 50 43.93 31.64 23.81
N PRO A 51 42.62 31.78 24.08
CA PRO A 51 42.19 32.49 25.27
C PRO A 51 42.46 31.60 26.50
N LYS A 52 43.16 32.19 27.47
CA LYS A 52 43.40 31.64 28.81
C LYS A 52 42.04 31.55 29.53
N ILE A 53 41.51 30.35 29.70
CA ILE A 53 40.39 30.10 30.60
C ILE A 53 40.97 29.56 31.90
N GLU A 54 41.30 30.46 32.82
CA GLU A 54 41.50 30.13 34.22
C GLU A 54 40.10 30.07 34.86
N GLY A 55 39.54 28.87 34.90
CA GLY A 55 38.33 28.54 35.65
C GLY A 55 38.63 27.28 36.46
N GLN A 56 38.50 27.38 37.78
CA GLN A 56 38.78 26.31 38.73
C GLN A 56 37.91 25.09 38.43
N VAL A 57 38.53 23.94 38.15
CA VAL A 57 37.84 22.64 38.06
C VAL A 57 37.53 22.21 39.49
N GLN A 58 36.30 22.49 39.92
CA GLN A 58 35.72 21.84 41.09
C GLN A 58 35.38 20.41 40.65
N ALA A 59 35.96 19.41 41.31
CA ALA A 59 35.66 18.02 41.04
C ALA A 59 34.23 17.74 41.53
N ASP A 60 33.30 17.68 40.59
CA ASP A 60 31.92 17.29 40.89
C ASP A 60 31.89 15.82 41.37
N GLU A 61 31.10 15.59 42.41
CA GLU A 61 30.83 14.28 43.00
C GLU A 61 30.35 13.25 41.96
N PRO A 62 30.60 11.95 42.16
CA PRO A 62 30.15 10.91 41.25
C PRO A 62 28.62 10.90 41.11
N VAL A 63 28.14 11.19 39.91
CA VAL A 63 26.71 11.16 39.54
C VAL A 63 26.17 9.73 39.74
N LYS A 64 25.16 9.60 40.61
CA LYS A 64 24.41 8.36 40.80
C LYS A 64 23.79 7.90 39.47
N PRO A 65 23.91 6.62 39.08
CA PRO A 65 23.23 6.11 37.89
C PRO A 65 21.73 6.04 38.16
N GLY A 66 20.95 6.93 37.55
CA GLY A 66 19.51 6.86 37.61
C GLY A 66 18.84 8.15 37.13
N MET A 67 18.08 8.02 36.05
CA MET A 67 17.20 9.03 35.44
C MET A 67 17.88 10.07 34.54
N LEU A 68 18.32 9.60 33.36
CA LEU A 68 18.30 10.46 32.18
C LEU A 68 16.84 10.86 31.88
N PRO A 69 16.53 12.15 31.64
CA PRO A 69 15.20 12.55 31.23
C PRO A 69 14.83 11.83 29.92
N LYS A 70 13.71 11.11 29.94
CA LYS A 70 13.17 10.38 28.79
C LYS A 70 12.83 11.42 27.72
N VAL A 71 13.69 11.59 26.72
CA VAL A 71 13.39 12.39 25.53
C VAL A 71 12.05 11.88 25.00
N PRO A 72 11.03 12.74 24.79
CA PRO A 72 9.78 12.30 24.22
C PRO A 72 10.08 11.66 22.87
N VAL A 73 9.86 10.35 22.77
CA VAL A 73 9.96 9.65 21.49
C VAL A 73 8.87 10.24 20.63
N LYS A 74 9.25 11.03 19.62
CA LYS A 74 8.31 11.52 18.61
C LYS A 74 7.72 10.28 17.93
N GLU A 75 6.47 9.96 18.24
CA GLU A 75 5.81 8.80 17.66
C GLU A 75 5.88 8.86 16.14
N SER A 76 6.16 7.71 15.52
CA SER A 76 6.11 7.57 14.07
C SER A 76 4.72 7.97 13.58
N PRO A 77 4.61 8.81 12.53
CA PRO A 77 3.31 9.13 11.94
C PRO A 77 2.71 7.93 11.18
N MET A 78 3.52 6.89 10.93
CA MET A 78 3.07 5.63 10.34
C MET A 78 2.43 4.74 11.41
N LYS A 79 1.16 4.39 11.23
CA LYS A 79 0.46 3.42 12.06
C LYS A 79 0.00 2.24 11.20
N ARG A 80 0.10 1.03 11.75
CA ARG A 80 -0.42 -0.17 11.11
C ARG A 80 -1.91 0.01 10.86
N THR A 81 -2.37 -0.27 9.66
CA THR A 81 -3.75 -0.12 9.21
C THR A 81 -4.06 -1.31 8.33
N ILE A 82 -5.12 -2.03 8.67
CA ILE A 82 -5.57 -3.18 7.89
C ILE A 82 -6.88 -2.81 7.21
N ILE A 83 -7.00 -3.11 5.92
CA ILE A 83 -8.22 -2.89 5.15
C ILE A 83 -8.64 -4.23 4.55
N ALA A 84 -9.85 -4.65 4.86
CA ALA A 84 -10.47 -5.88 4.43
C ALA A 84 -11.75 -5.57 3.64
N ILE A 85 -11.84 -6.11 2.42
CA ILE A 85 -13.04 -6.04 1.58
C ILE A 85 -13.55 -7.46 1.38
N LYS A 86 -14.80 -7.73 1.78
CA LYS A 86 -15.47 -8.98 1.42
C LYS A 86 -15.85 -8.94 -0.05
N GLN A 87 -15.26 -9.83 -0.85
CA GLN A 87 -15.62 -9.99 -2.26
C GLN A 87 -15.29 -11.40 -2.75
N GLU A 88 -16.31 -12.11 -3.20
CA GLU A 88 -16.11 -13.37 -3.91
C GLU A 88 -15.56 -13.10 -5.30
N THR A 89 -14.46 -13.78 -5.61
CA THR A 89 -13.71 -13.64 -6.86
C THR A 89 -13.42 -14.99 -7.46
N GLN A 90 -13.23 -15.01 -8.77
CA GLN A 90 -12.77 -16.17 -9.51
C GLN A 90 -11.26 -16.14 -9.68
N TYR A 91 -10.69 -17.28 -10.07
CA TYR A 91 -9.27 -17.35 -10.42
C TYR A 91 -8.94 -16.36 -11.55
N GLY A 92 -7.84 -15.63 -11.38
CA GLY A 92 -7.42 -14.58 -12.31
C GLY A 92 -8.14 -13.24 -12.11
N GLU A 93 -9.08 -13.13 -11.18
CA GLU A 93 -9.61 -11.84 -10.75
C GLU A 93 -8.75 -11.26 -9.61
N TYR A 94 -8.54 -9.95 -9.65
CA TYR A 94 -7.72 -9.25 -8.67
C TYR A 94 -8.42 -8.02 -8.15
N LEU A 95 -8.39 -7.83 -6.83
CA LEU A 95 -8.89 -6.64 -6.19
C LEU A 95 -7.74 -5.68 -5.85
N TYR A 96 -7.95 -4.42 -6.21
CA TYR A 96 -7.07 -3.31 -5.83
C TYR A 96 -7.84 -2.32 -4.96
N LEU A 97 -7.11 -1.62 -4.10
CA LEU A 97 -7.58 -0.44 -3.39
C LEU A 97 -7.19 0.81 -4.16
N ARG A 98 -8.14 1.74 -4.26
CA ARG A 98 -7.89 3.12 -4.64
C ARG A 98 -8.57 4.01 -3.62
N GLY A 99 -7.87 4.99 -3.11
CA GLY A 99 -8.36 5.78 -1.99
C GLY A 99 -7.42 6.90 -1.63
N GLY A 100 -7.73 7.68 -0.62
CA GLY A 100 -6.83 8.75 -0.21
C GLY A 100 -7.37 9.55 0.96
N GLY A 101 -6.59 10.56 1.32
CA GLY A 101 -6.96 11.55 2.29
C GLY A 101 -7.93 12.59 1.73
N PRO A 102 -8.17 13.68 2.48
CA PRO A 102 -9.08 14.74 2.07
C PRO A 102 -8.75 15.31 0.69
N GLU A 103 -9.79 15.61 -0.09
CA GLU A 103 -9.69 16.15 -1.45
C GLU A 103 -8.92 15.23 -2.43
N GLY A 104 -8.86 13.93 -2.12
CA GLY A 104 -8.15 12.94 -2.94
C GLY A 104 -6.62 13.00 -2.81
N LYS A 105 -6.09 13.63 -1.76
CA LYS A 105 -4.65 13.68 -1.51
C LYS A 105 -4.11 12.28 -1.21
N LYS A 106 -2.97 11.95 -1.82
CA LYS A 106 -2.28 10.68 -1.58
C LYS A 106 -1.82 10.52 -0.13
N ILE A 107 -1.95 9.31 0.41
CA ILE A 107 -1.45 8.94 1.74
C ILE A 107 -0.27 7.99 1.55
N SER A 108 0.88 8.30 2.14
CA SER A 108 2.05 7.43 2.13
C SER A 108 1.78 6.13 2.87
N ILE A 109 2.09 5.00 2.23
CA ILE A 109 1.94 3.65 2.75
C ILE A 109 3.25 2.86 2.63
N LYS A 110 3.35 1.80 3.42
CA LYS A 110 4.32 0.72 3.21
C LYS A 110 3.63 -0.61 3.45
N HIS A 111 3.81 -1.56 2.55
CA HIS A 111 3.32 -2.92 2.74
C HIS A 111 4.08 -3.60 3.88
N ARG A 112 3.36 -4.23 4.81
CA ARG A 112 3.95 -4.95 5.94
C ARG A 112 4.19 -6.43 5.66
N ILE A 113 3.46 -6.98 4.70
CA ILE A 113 3.58 -8.37 4.28
C ILE A 113 4.52 -8.45 3.08
N ALA A 114 5.53 -9.30 3.18
CA ALA A 114 6.43 -9.65 2.09
C ALA A 114 6.39 -11.18 1.94
N PRO A 115 5.59 -11.72 0.99
CA PRO A 115 5.50 -13.15 0.78
C PRO A 115 6.85 -13.81 0.46
N GLU A 116 7.05 -15.07 0.84
CA GLU A 116 8.26 -15.82 0.47
C GLU A 116 8.37 -15.99 -1.05
N ASP A 117 7.25 -16.32 -1.71
CA ASP A 117 7.13 -16.29 -3.16
C ASP A 117 7.14 -14.85 -3.66
N GLN A 118 8.32 -14.41 -4.08
CA GLN A 118 8.57 -13.09 -4.64
C GLN A 118 7.97 -12.88 -6.02
N ASP A 119 7.55 -13.95 -6.68
CA ASP A 119 6.89 -13.95 -7.98
C ASP A 119 5.36 -13.96 -7.84
N SER A 120 4.82 -14.20 -6.64
CA SER A 120 3.37 -14.09 -6.38
C SER A 120 2.79 -12.74 -6.83
N PHE A 121 1.48 -12.71 -7.11
CA PHE A 121 0.79 -11.49 -7.54
C PHE A 121 1.04 -10.32 -6.59
N TYR A 122 0.81 -10.52 -5.29
CA TYR A 122 0.94 -9.46 -4.30
C TYR A 122 2.40 -9.02 -4.12
N ALA A 123 3.36 -9.95 -4.03
CA ALA A 123 4.77 -9.60 -3.90
C ALA A 123 5.28 -8.83 -5.13
N SER A 124 4.83 -9.18 -6.33
CA SER A 124 5.23 -8.53 -7.57
C SER A 124 4.64 -7.13 -7.71
N THR A 125 3.37 -6.95 -7.37
CA THR A 125 2.63 -5.69 -7.62
C THR A 125 2.71 -4.68 -6.48
N SER A 126 3.05 -5.11 -5.26
CA SER A 126 3.27 -4.20 -4.12
C SER A 126 4.64 -3.51 -4.14
N LYS A 127 5.60 -4.06 -4.90
CA LYS A 127 6.92 -3.43 -5.10
C LYS A 127 6.74 -2.07 -5.75
N GLY A 128 7.19 -1.02 -5.07
CA GLY A 128 7.09 0.36 -5.58
C GLY A 128 5.70 0.97 -5.47
N ASP A 129 4.77 0.33 -4.76
CA ASP A 129 3.51 0.95 -4.30
C ASP A 129 3.77 1.70 -2.99
N ASN A 130 3.68 3.03 -3.01
CA ASN A 130 4.09 3.91 -1.91
C ASN A 130 2.94 4.80 -1.41
N TYR A 131 1.82 4.83 -2.11
CA TYR A 131 0.71 5.70 -1.84
C TYR A 131 -0.63 4.99 -1.99
N LEU A 132 -1.48 5.14 -0.97
CA LEU A 132 -2.91 5.02 -1.19
C LEU A 132 -3.38 6.30 -1.88
N ASP A 133 -3.67 6.20 -3.17
CA ASP A 133 -4.23 7.27 -4.00
C ASP A 133 -5.36 6.80 -4.93
N TRP A 134 -6.05 7.73 -5.59
CA TRP A 134 -7.15 7.43 -6.52
C TRP A 134 -6.68 7.03 -7.92
N GLY A 135 -5.37 7.03 -8.16
CA GLY A 135 -4.72 6.66 -9.40
C GLY A 135 -4.75 5.16 -9.67
N SER A 136 -4.11 4.76 -10.77
CA SER A 136 -3.83 3.36 -11.09
C SER A 136 -2.47 2.97 -10.50
N ASN A 137 -1.59 2.34 -11.29
CA ASN A 137 -0.23 2.10 -10.88
C ASN A 137 0.60 3.38 -10.69
N GLU A 138 1.54 3.33 -9.75
CA GLU A 138 2.61 4.30 -9.64
C GLU A 138 3.70 4.10 -10.71
N ILE A 139 4.46 5.16 -10.98
CA ILE A 139 5.67 5.06 -11.79
C ILE A 139 6.68 4.18 -11.05
N GLY A 140 7.05 3.06 -11.68
CA GLY A 140 8.00 2.11 -11.11
C GLY A 140 7.37 1.08 -10.18
N GLN A 141 6.03 1.07 -10.04
CA GLN A 141 5.34 -0.05 -9.40
C GLN A 141 5.51 -1.32 -10.23
N GLY A 142 5.70 -2.44 -9.54
CA GLY A 142 6.00 -3.73 -10.15
C GLY A 142 4.85 -4.29 -10.99
N VAL A 143 5.20 -5.24 -11.84
CA VAL A 143 4.30 -5.88 -12.81
C VAL A 143 4.34 -7.37 -12.56
N TYR A 144 3.17 -8.00 -12.38
CA TYR A 144 3.08 -9.44 -12.16
C TYR A 144 3.20 -10.21 -13.49
N ASP A 145 4.02 -11.26 -13.50
CA ASP A 145 4.34 -12.09 -14.67
C ASP A 145 4.78 -11.28 -15.91
N GLY A 146 5.37 -10.10 -15.69
CA GLY A 146 5.79 -9.16 -16.74
C GLY A 146 4.65 -8.62 -17.62
N ARG A 147 3.39 -8.87 -17.26
CA ARG A 147 2.21 -8.53 -18.07
C ARG A 147 1.15 -7.78 -17.30
N ILE A 148 0.91 -8.11 -16.04
CA ILE A 148 -0.18 -7.56 -15.24
C ILE A 148 0.28 -6.28 -14.55
N VAL A 149 -0.15 -5.14 -15.11
CA VAL A 149 0.10 -3.81 -14.55
C VAL A 149 -0.97 -3.51 -13.49
N PRO A 150 -0.58 -3.24 -12.24
CA PRO A 150 -1.52 -3.04 -11.15
C PRO A 150 -2.46 -1.86 -11.42
N GLN A 151 -3.65 -1.94 -10.84
CA GLN A 151 -4.69 -0.92 -10.99
C GLN A 151 -4.94 -0.21 -9.66
N GLY A 152 -3.89 0.05 -8.87
CA GLY A 152 -3.95 0.64 -7.54
C GLY A 152 -3.12 -0.19 -6.55
N THR A 153 -3.41 -0.03 -5.27
CA THR A 153 -2.76 -0.81 -4.20
C THR A 153 -3.28 -2.25 -4.23
N PRO A 154 -2.43 -3.28 -4.45
CA PRO A 154 -2.90 -4.65 -4.56
C PRO A 154 -3.40 -5.16 -3.21
N MET A 155 -4.45 -5.99 -3.24
CA MET A 155 -4.94 -6.72 -2.08
C MET A 155 -4.61 -8.21 -2.22
N MET A 156 -4.52 -8.92 -1.10
CA MET A 156 -4.32 -10.36 -1.02
C MET A 156 -5.66 -11.04 -0.85
N TRP A 157 -5.97 -12.05 -1.66
CA TRP A 157 -7.11 -12.92 -1.38
C TRP A 157 -6.81 -13.77 -0.14
N THR A 158 -7.75 -13.87 0.79
CA THR A 158 -7.56 -14.60 2.04
C THR A 158 -8.74 -15.48 2.43
N THR A 159 -8.45 -16.49 3.25
CA THR A 159 -9.41 -17.36 3.92
C THR A 159 -9.05 -17.53 5.40
N ASN A 160 -10.03 -17.93 6.20
CA ASN A 160 -9.88 -18.28 7.61
C ASN A 160 -9.67 -19.79 7.83
N ASP A 161 -9.64 -20.57 6.75
CA ASP A 161 -9.38 -22.02 6.77
C ASP A 161 -7.88 -22.29 6.98
N GLU A 162 -7.50 -22.78 8.15
CA GLU A 162 -6.11 -23.10 8.50
C GLU A 162 -5.54 -24.27 7.69
N GLU A 163 -6.41 -25.14 7.16
CA GLU A 163 -6.01 -26.29 6.34
C GLU A 163 -5.79 -25.90 4.87
N TYR A 164 -6.03 -24.63 4.51
CA TYR A 164 -5.83 -24.16 3.16
C TYR A 164 -4.35 -24.26 2.75
N GLU A 165 -4.09 -24.83 1.58
CA GLU A 165 -2.73 -25.21 1.15
C GLU A 165 -1.76 -24.02 1.02
N SER A 166 -2.30 -22.85 0.66
CA SER A 166 -1.54 -21.61 0.50
C SER A 166 -1.72 -20.69 1.69
N THR A 167 -0.69 -19.92 2.02
CA THR A 167 -0.76 -18.90 3.07
C THR A 167 -0.34 -17.55 2.53
N VAL A 168 -0.89 -16.47 3.10
CA VAL A 168 -0.48 -15.12 2.73
C VAL A 168 1.03 -14.88 2.89
N GLY A 169 1.63 -15.43 3.96
CA GLY A 169 3.06 -15.26 4.23
C GLY A 169 3.97 -15.99 3.24
N LYS A 170 3.51 -17.12 2.69
CA LYS A 170 4.31 -17.92 1.75
C LYS A 170 4.00 -17.56 0.30
N ASP A 171 2.72 -17.54 -0.07
CA ASP A 171 2.27 -17.53 -1.46
C ASP A 171 1.63 -16.17 -1.86
N GLY A 172 1.47 -15.24 -0.92
CA GLY A 172 0.85 -13.93 -1.16
C GLY A 172 -0.67 -13.96 -1.30
N ALA A 173 -1.29 -15.11 -1.03
CA ALA A 173 -2.73 -15.32 -0.91
C ALA A 173 -3.00 -16.60 -0.10
N GLY A 174 -4.20 -16.78 0.42
CA GLY A 174 -4.61 -18.00 1.13
C GLY A 174 -4.90 -17.78 2.61
N TYR A 175 -4.60 -18.76 3.46
CA TYR A 175 -4.84 -18.62 4.90
C TYR A 175 -4.14 -17.39 5.48
N TYR A 176 -4.89 -16.63 6.28
CA TYR A 176 -4.36 -15.51 7.03
C TYR A 176 -5.05 -15.41 8.39
N LYS A 177 -4.28 -15.53 9.47
CA LYS A 177 -4.80 -15.59 10.84
C LYS A 177 -5.76 -14.46 11.24
N LEU A 178 -5.58 -13.24 10.70
CA LEU A 178 -6.45 -12.09 11.03
C LEU A 178 -7.73 -12.05 10.18
N ASN A 179 -7.89 -12.95 9.22
CA ASN A 179 -9.19 -13.19 8.62
C ASN A 179 -9.98 -14.13 9.56
N VAL A 180 -10.86 -13.55 10.37
CA VAL A 180 -11.69 -14.27 11.37
C VAL A 180 -13.16 -14.37 10.94
N GLN A 181 -13.50 -13.91 9.74
CA GLN A 181 -14.90 -13.64 9.36
C GLN A 181 -15.48 -14.69 8.39
N ALA A 182 -14.67 -15.25 7.45
CA ALA A 182 -14.96 -16.37 6.53
C ALA A 182 -13.92 -16.40 5.37
N GLY A 183 -14.15 -17.24 4.35
CA GLY A 183 -13.45 -17.14 3.05
C GLY A 183 -13.80 -15.88 2.25
N HIS A 184 -12.97 -15.58 1.24
CA HIS A 184 -13.16 -14.50 0.25
C HIS A 184 -13.07 -13.06 0.80
N TYR A 185 -12.16 -12.84 1.75
CA TYR A 185 -11.76 -11.48 2.10
C TYR A 185 -10.49 -11.11 1.35
N TRP A 186 -10.53 -9.97 0.68
CA TRP A 186 -9.35 -9.33 0.14
C TRP A 186 -8.80 -8.38 1.20
N LEU A 187 -7.53 -8.53 1.54
CA LEU A 187 -6.89 -7.83 2.65
C LEU A 187 -5.61 -7.12 2.22
N VAL A 188 -5.33 -5.98 2.84
CA VAL A 188 -4.00 -5.35 2.80
C VAL A 188 -3.61 -4.93 4.22
N ASP A 189 -2.34 -5.16 4.58
CA ASP A 189 -1.75 -4.77 5.87
C ASP A 189 -0.63 -3.76 5.61
N LEU A 190 -0.87 -2.51 6.00
CA LEU A 190 -0.07 -1.36 5.64
C LEU A 190 0.42 -0.63 6.89
N ASP A 191 1.64 -0.11 6.86
CA ASP A 191 1.99 1.06 7.64
C ASP A 191 1.49 2.29 6.88
N MET A 192 0.56 3.06 7.45
CA MET A 192 -0.07 4.22 6.81
C MET A 192 0.26 5.51 7.56
N ASN A 193 0.61 6.57 6.82
CA ASN A 193 0.91 7.87 7.41
C ASN A 193 -0.37 8.61 7.85
N CYS A 194 -0.75 8.48 9.11
CA CYS A 194 -1.97 9.08 9.62
C CYS A 194 -1.94 10.61 9.64
N SER A 195 -0.77 11.26 9.55
CA SER A 195 -0.72 12.74 9.47
C SER A 195 -1.21 13.28 8.11
N GLN A 196 -1.43 12.41 7.13
CA GLN A 196 -1.97 12.74 5.80
C GLN A 196 -3.47 12.43 5.68
N THR A 197 -4.11 12.10 6.80
CA THR A 197 -5.55 11.80 6.91
C THR A 197 -6.30 12.98 7.55
N THR A 198 -7.63 12.99 7.48
CA THR A 198 -8.45 13.99 8.19
C THR A 198 -8.79 13.46 9.56
N ASP A 199 -8.11 13.94 10.60
CA ASP A 199 -8.32 13.50 11.98
C ASP A 199 -8.17 11.98 12.16
N GLY A 200 -7.44 11.26 11.29
CA GLY A 200 -7.34 9.79 11.26
C GLY A 200 -8.19 9.11 10.18
N TRP A 201 -9.06 9.83 9.48
CA TRP A 201 -9.98 9.28 8.46
C TRP A 201 -9.45 9.40 7.03
N PHE A 202 -9.72 8.36 6.25
CA PHE A 202 -9.45 8.29 4.81
C PHE A 202 -10.62 7.65 4.07
N GLU A 203 -10.64 7.80 2.75
CA GLU A 203 -11.65 7.22 1.86
C GLU A 203 -11.02 6.19 0.92
N PHE A 204 -11.79 5.20 0.48
CA PHE A 204 -11.33 4.23 -0.50
C PHE A 204 -12.48 3.53 -1.23
N LYS A 205 -12.12 2.81 -2.29
CA LYS A 205 -12.95 1.85 -3.01
C LYS A 205 -12.12 0.66 -3.47
N GLY A 206 -12.80 -0.48 -3.61
CA GLY A 206 -12.32 -1.61 -4.38
C GLY A 206 -12.39 -1.34 -5.88
N TYR A 207 -11.38 -1.82 -6.60
CA TYR A 207 -11.32 -1.86 -8.05
C TYR A 207 -11.02 -3.29 -8.51
N LEU A 208 -12.01 -3.95 -9.09
CA LEU A 208 -11.96 -5.36 -9.47
C LEU A 208 -11.60 -5.53 -10.95
N THR A 209 -10.61 -6.36 -11.24
CA THR A 209 -10.21 -6.67 -12.62
C THR A 209 -10.17 -8.17 -12.89
N SER A 210 -10.33 -8.54 -14.16
CA SER A 210 -10.08 -9.87 -14.70
C SER A 210 -8.73 -9.90 -15.41
N ASN A 211 -7.97 -10.97 -15.18
CA ASN A 211 -6.59 -11.16 -15.60
C ASN A 211 -5.69 -9.96 -15.26
N GLY A 212 -6.02 -9.26 -14.17
CA GLY A 212 -5.25 -8.13 -13.67
C GLY A 212 -5.34 -6.84 -14.48
N GLN A 213 -5.96 -6.86 -15.66
CA GLN A 213 -5.88 -5.77 -16.64
C GLN A 213 -7.24 -5.22 -17.07
N LEU A 214 -8.25 -6.08 -17.22
CA LEU A 214 -9.55 -5.67 -17.74
C LEU A 214 -10.51 -5.44 -16.58
N PRO A 215 -11.14 -4.26 -16.46
CA PRO A 215 -12.14 -4.05 -15.42
C PRO A 215 -13.29 -5.06 -15.58
N ILE A 216 -13.71 -5.68 -14.47
CA ILE A 216 -14.96 -6.44 -14.47
C ILE A 216 -16.09 -5.43 -14.36
N ARG A 217 -16.96 -5.37 -15.38
CA ARG A 217 -17.92 -4.28 -15.60
C ARG A 217 -17.17 -2.94 -15.78
N ASN A 218 -17.32 -2.01 -14.84
CA ASN A 218 -16.59 -0.74 -14.77
C ASN A 218 -15.38 -0.81 -13.83
N GLY A 219 -15.12 -1.96 -13.20
CA GLY A 219 -14.07 -2.22 -12.22
C GLY A 219 -14.36 -1.61 -10.85
N TRP A 220 -14.92 -0.39 -10.82
CA TRP A 220 -15.29 0.32 -9.61
C TRP A 220 -16.54 -0.24 -8.94
N GLU A 221 -16.50 -0.27 -7.62
CA GLU A 221 -17.72 -0.36 -6.80
C GLU A 221 -18.72 0.76 -7.14
N ARG A 222 -20.01 0.46 -7.03
CA ARG A 222 -21.05 1.49 -7.16
C ARG A 222 -20.86 2.63 -6.17
N ASN A 223 -21.46 3.75 -6.52
CA ASN A 223 -21.61 4.87 -5.61
C ASN A 223 -22.75 4.59 -4.62
N PHE A 224 -22.51 4.80 -3.33
CA PHE A 224 -23.56 4.66 -2.31
C PHE A 224 -23.72 5.91 -1.44
N GLN A 225 -24.93 6.14 -0.96
CA GLN A 225 -25.25 7.34 -0.18
C GLN A 225 -24.74 7.19 1.26
N LYS A 226 -23.58 7.81 1.55
CA LYS A 226 -22.94 7.95 2.87
C LYS A 226 -22.60 6.61 3.56
N SER A 227 -21.30 6.30 3.62
CA SER A 227 -20.77 5.22 4.45
C SER A 227 -21.29 5.30 5.90
N LYS A 228 -21.69 4.16 6.46
CA LYS A 228 -22.09 4.03 7.87
C LYS A 228 -21.19 3.01 8.57
N CYS A 229 -20.28 3.48 9.41
CA CYS A 229 -19.40 2.58 10.15
C CYS A 229 -19.92 2.29 11.54
N ASN A 230 -19.84 1.01 11.90
CA ASN A 230 -19.98 0.55 13.27
C ASN A 230 -18.60 0.38 13.89
N SER A 231 -18.45 0.78 15.15
CA SER A 231 -17.29 0.47 15.97
C SER A 231 -17.75 -0.02 17.34
N LYS A 232 -16.88 -0.70 18.09
CA LYS A 232 -17.13 -1.16 19.46
C LYS A 232 -17.61 -0.02 20.38
N ASN A 233 -17.17 1.21 20.11
CA ASN A 233 -17.55 2.41 20.85
C ASN A 233 -18.83 3.10 20.32
N GLY A 234 -19.58 2.43 19.43
CA GLY A 234 -20.83 2.94 18.85
C GLY A 234 -20.73 3.23 17.34
N LYS A 235 -21.82 3.78 16.80
CA LYS A 235 -21.89 4.17 15.39
C LYS A 235 -21.06 5.42 15.15
N ILE A 236 -20.17 5.38 14.17
CA ILE A 236 -19.36 6.53 13.80
C ILE A 236 -19.92 7.12 12.51
N THR A 237 -20.28 8.41 12.55
CA THR A 237 -20.59 9.19 11.35
C THR A 237 -19.39 10.07 11.03
N PHE A 238 -18.90 9.96 9.81
CA PHE A 238 -17.83 10.84 9.33
C PHE A 238 -18.48 12.12 8.79
N ASP A 239 -18.64 13.11 9.67
CA ASP A 239 -19.24 14.41 9.33
C ASP A 239 -18.30 15.32 8.53
N LYS A 240 -17.04 14.87 8.31
CA LYS A 240 -15.99 15.57 7.56
C LYS A 240 -15.53 14.84 6.29
N ALA A 241 -16.19 13.76 5.89
CA ALA A 241 -16.13 13.35 4.48
C ALA A 241 -16.74 14.48 3.71
N ASP A 242 -16.11 14.86 2.61
CA ASP A 242 -16.76 15.68 1.61
C ASP A 242 -18.22 15.18 1.45
N PRO A 243 -19.26 16.05 1.52
CA PRO A 243 -20.66 15.65 1.42
C PRO A 243 -21.02 14.85 0.14
N VAL A 244 -20.05 14.61 -0.74
CA VAL A 244 -20.13 13.79 -1.96
C VAL A 244 -19.68 12.33 -1.78
N ALA A 245 -19.08 11.90 -0.65
CA ALA A 245 -18.35 10.63 -0.58
C ALA A 245 -19.22 9.37 -0.78
N ASN A 246 -19.32 8.96 -2.05
CA ASN A 246 -19.91 7.73 -2.52
C ASN A 246 -18.95 6.53 -2.36
N ASN A 247 -18.04 6.62 -1.39
CA ASN A 247 -16.87 5.78 -1.17
C ASN A 247 -16.91 5.16 0.23
N HIS A 248 -16.15 4.09 0.43
CA HIS A 248 -15.89 3.57 1.78
C HIS A 248 -15.07 4.57 2.57
N ILE A 249 -15.22 4.53 3.89
CA ILE A 249 -14.38 5.29 4.82
C ILE A 249 -13.62 4.32 5.71
N GLY A 250 -12.39 4.70 6.08
CA GLY A 250 -11.55 3.94 6.98
C GLY A 250 -10.87 4.84 8.00
N ARG A 251 -10.36 4.21 9.06
CA ARG A 251 -9.61 4.81 10.15
C ARG A 251 -8.18 4.29 10.14
N CYS A 252 -7.24 5.21 10.00
CA CYS A 252 -5.82 4.94 10.06
C CYS A 252 -5.45 4.48 11.48
N GLY A 253 -4.64 3.42 11.60
CA GLY A 253 -4.30 2.80 12.87
C GLY A 253 -5.22 1.64 13.29
N GLU A 254 -6.24 1.33 12.50
CA GLU A 254 -7.29 0.37 12.87
C GLU A 254 -7.44 -0.76 11.82
N PHE A 255 -8.25 -1.76 12.17
CA PHE A 255 -8.78 -2.74 11.21
C PHE A 255 -10.10 -2.24 10.63
N ASN A 256 -10.16 -2.14 9.30
CA ASN A 256 -11.29 -1.60 8.54
C ASN A 256 -11.89 -2.71 7.70
N LEU A 257 -13.15 -3.05 7.95
CA LEU A 257 -13.87 -4.11 7.25
C LEU A 257 -15.04 -3.51 6.48
N VAL A 258 -15.13 -3.81 5.19
CA VAL A 258 -16.26 -3.43 4.34
C VAL A 258 -16.69 -4.60 3.46
N HIS A 259 -17.89 -4.52 2.90
CA HIS A 259 -18.33 -5.45 1.86
C HIS A 259 -18.34 -4.74 0.52
N PHE A 260 -17.89 -5.44 -0.52
CA PHE A 260 -17.88 -4.91 -1.88
C PHE A 260 -19.32 -4.57 -2.30
N GLU A 261 -19.53 -3.40 -2.90
CA GLU A 261 -20.86 -2.88 -3.27
C GLU A 261 -21.82 -2.57 -2.09
N ASP A 262 -21.36 -2.57 -0.83
CA ASP A 262 -22.16 -2.19 0.35
C ASP A 262 -21.67 -0.85 0.94
N SER A 263 -22.55 -0.11 1.60
CA SER A 263 -22.20 1.12 2.34
C SER A 263 -21.80 0.88 3.80
N THR A 264 -21.89 -0.37 4.25
CA THR A 264 -21.67 -0.77 5.64
C THR A 264 -20.18 -1.03 5.88
N CYS A 265 -19.67 -0.44 6.95
CA CYS A 265 -18.29 -0.66 7.41
C CYS A 265 -18.25 -1.03 8.89
N PHE A 266 -17.21 -1.76 9.28
CA PHE A 266 -16.89 -2.08 10.67
C PHE A 266 -15.44 -1.69 10.94
N ILE A 267 -15.22 -1.00 12.05
CA ILE A 267 -13.90 -0.53 12.46
C ILE A 267 -13.60 -1.04 13.86
N HIS A 268 -12.54 -1.84 13.96
CA HIS A 268 -12.08 -2.48 15.17
C HIS A 268 -10.65 -2.03 15.49
N SER A 269 -10.30 -2.02 16.76
CA SER A 269 -8.88 -1.89 17.12
C SER A 269 -8.10 -3.09 16.61
N LEU A 270 -6.83 -2.87 16.28
CA LEU A 270 -5.95 -3.97 15.91
C LEU A 270 -5.81 -4.99 17.05
N GLU A 271 -5.80 -4.52 18.31
CA GLU A 271 -5.80 -5.37 19.50
C GLU A 271 -7.06 -6.24 19.58
N ASP A 272 -8.24 -5.67 19.34
CA ASP A 272 -9.50 -6.43 19.36
C ASP A 272 -9.50 -7.54 18.28
N ILE A 273 -8.95 -7.27 17.09
CA ILE A 273 -8.89 -8.27 16.01
C ILE A 273 -7.81 -9.32 16.24
N GLU A 274 -6.67 -8.93 16.82
CA GLU A 274 -5.62 -9.88 17.20
C GLU A 274 -6.12 -10.83 18.29
N GLN A 275 -6.79 -10.31 19.31
CA GLN A 275 -7.42 -11.13 20.35
C GLN A 275 -8.49 -12.05 19.75
N TRP A 276 -9.34 -11.53 18.84
CA TRP A 276 -10.36 -12.36 18.22
C TRP A 276 -9.76 -13.47 17.35
N ALA A 277 -8.65 -13.19 16.65
CA ALA A 277 -7.92 -14.24 15.92
C ALA A 277 -7.35 -15.30 16.88
N GLU A 278 -6.78 -14.88 18.01
CA GLU A 278 -6.31 -15.82 19.03
C GLU A 278 -7.44 -16.66 19.61
N ASP A 279 -8.60 -16.08 19.91
CA ASP A 279 -9.75 -16.81 20.43
C ASP A 279 -10.35 -17.77 19.39
N PHE A 280 -10.41 -17.36 18.11
CA PHE A 280 -10.97 -18.17 17.04
C PHE A 280 -10.09 -19.38 16.71
N HIS A 281 -8.77 -19.22 16.73
CA HIS A 281 -7.80 -20.30 16.42
C HIS A 281 -7.29 -21.02 17.69
N GLY A 282 -7.55 -20.46 18.87
CA GLY A 282 -7.07 -20.95 20.17
C GLY A 282 -7.89 -22.08 20.77
N ASP A 283 -9.09 -22.35 20.25
CA ASP A 283 -9.92 -23.50 20.65
C ASP A 283 -9.43 -24.80 19.99
N ASN A 284 -8.19 -25.18 20.31
CA ASN A 284 -7.78 -26.58 20.31
C ASN A 284 -8.02 -27.08 21.74
N PRO A 285 -9.16 -27.72 22.07
CA PRO A 285 -9.30 -28.36 23.36
C PRO A 285 -8.24 -29.44 23.42
N THR A 286 -7.13 -29.14 24.10
CA THR A 286 -6.25 -30.17 24.61
C THR A 286 -7.14 -31.11 25.39
N VAL A 287 -7.26 -32.33 24.87
CA VAL A 287 -7.83 -33.46 25.57
C VAL A 287 -7.13 -33.50 26.92
N GLN A 288 -7.83 -33.06 27.96
CA GLN A 288 -7.44 -33.34 29.32
C GLN A 288 -7.76 -34.81 29.54
N ASP A 289 -6.73 -35.65 29.40
CA ASP A 289 -6.70 -37.04 29.85
C ASP A 289 -6.90 -37.15 31.37
#